data_AF-M2SYV1-F1
#
_entry.id   AF-M2SYV1-F1
#
_cell.length_a   1.000
_cell.length_b   1.000
_cell.length_c   1.000
_cell.angle_alpha   90.00
_cell.angle_beta   90.00
_cell.angle_gamma   90.00
#
_symmetry.space_group_name_H-M   'P 1'
#
loop_
_entity.id
_entity.type
_entity.pdbx_description
1 polymer ?
#
loop_
_entity_poly.entity_id
_entity_poly.type
_entity_poly.pdbx_seq_one_letter_code
_entity_poly.pdbx_strand_id
1 'polypeptide(L)'
;MNAPDRFELFLLDEGQEKVEEKAETRVPNTAVFTFNKEDHTLGNLLSQRLLKNPAVMFAAYKVPHPLFATFELRVQTDGSITPKEAVMKTCREVIADLSKLNDSFQTEWIGKRIVSEGEAERAMREQNNF
;
A
#
# COMPACT_ATOMS: atom_id res chain seq x y z
N MET A 1 -9.60 19.00 -27.82
CA MET A 1 -9.04 17.74 -27.29
C MET A 1 -8.58 18.10 -25.89
N ASN A 2 -9.37 17.76 -24.86
CA ASN A 2 -9.19 18.28 -23.49
C ASN A 2 -8.90 17.15 -22.49
N ALA A 3 -8.41 16.01 -22.99
CA ALA A 3 -8.01 14.91 -22.14
C ALA A 3 -6.65 15.27 -21.53
N PRO A 4 -6.49 15.17 -20.19
CA PRO A 4 -5.21 15.38 -19.54
C PRO A 4 -4.22 14.28 -19.95
N ASP A 5 -2.93 14.56 -19.79
CA ASP A 5 -1.89 13.58 -20.11
C ASP A 5 -1.87 12.46 -19.07
N ARG A 6 -1.66 11.22 -19.52
CA ARG A 6 -1.76 10.04 -18.64
C ARG A 6 -0.69 10.01 -17.54
N PHE A 7 0.46 10.66 -17.75
CA PHE A 7 1.53 10.71 -16.75
C PHE A 7 1.15 11.59 -15.54
N GLU A 8 0.22 12.53 -15.71
CA GLU A 8 -0.28 13.40 -14.64
C GLU A 8 -0.99 12.61 -13.53
N LEU A 9 -1.28 11.33 -13.73
CA LEU A 9 -1.88 10.45 -12.72
C LEU A 9 -0.90 10.04 -11.63
N PHE A 10 0.41 10.00 -11.92
CA PHE A 10 1.43 9.49 -10.99
C PHE A 10 2.65 10.41 -10.85
N LEU A 11 2.88 11.33 -11.78
CA LEU A 11 3.91 12.36 -11.64
C LEU A 11 3.35 13.58 -10.92
N LEU A 12 4.07 14.06 -9.91
CA LEU A 12 3.76 15.29 -9.19
C LEU A 12 3.95 16.51 -10.09
N ASP A 13 3.09 17.50 -9.90
CA ASP A 13 3.24 18.79 -10.56
C ASP A 13 4.37 19.60 -9.90
N GLU A 14 4.87 20.63 -10.59
CA GLU A 14 5.98 21.43 -10.08
C GLU A 14 5.61 22.12 -8.76
N GLY A 15 6.36 21.81 -7.69
CA GLY A 15 6.11 22.34 -6.34
C GLY A 15 5.00 21.62 -5.54
N GLN A 16 4.38 20.57 -6.08
CA GLN A 16 3.35 19.81 -5.37
C GLN A 16 3.98 18.83 -4.37
N GLU A 17 3.57 18.90 -3.10
CA GLU A 17 3.97 17.93 -2.09
C GLU A 17 3.26 16.58 -2.30
N LYS A 18 3.94 15.47 -1.98
CA LYS A 18 3.33 14.14 -2.09
C LYS A 18 2.20 13.93 -1.07
N VAL A 19 2.41 14.45 0.14
CA VAL A 19 1.49 14.29 1.27
C VAL A 19 1.36 15.62 1.99
N GLU A 20 0.13 16.12 2.09
CA GLU A 20 -0.20 17.32 2.85
C GLU A 20 -0.94 16.91 4.13
N GLU A 21 -0.55 17.46 5.28
CA GLU A 21 -1.17 17.19 6.57
C GLU A 21 -2.01 18.38 7.02
N LYS A 22 -3.30 18.14 7.31
CA LYS A 22 -4.21 19.13 7.86
C LYS A 22 -4.84 18.61 9.14
N ALA A 23 -4.55 19.29 10.26
CA ALA A 23 -5.23 19.01 11.52
C ALA A 23 -6.74 19.35 11.41
N GLU A 24 -7.60 18.44 11.86
CA GLU A 24 -9.03 18.67 11.93
C GLU A 24 -9.36 19.37 13.25
N THR A 25 -9.98 20.54 13.20
CA THR A 25 -10.24 21.35 14.40
C THR A 25 -11.52 20.94 15.12
N ARG A 26 -12.42 20.23 14.44
CA ARG A 26 -13.73 19.85 15.00
C ARG A 26 -13.69 18.64 15.92
N VAL A 27 -12.71 17.75 15.72
CA VAL A 27 -12.59 16.50 16.47
C VAL A 27 -11.15 16.40 17.00
N PRO A 28 -10.96 16.18 18.31
CA PRO A 28 -9.62 16.08 18.88
C PRO A 28 -8.85 14.91 18.29
N ASN A 29 -7.52 15.00 18.33
CA ASN A 29 -6.59 13.94 17.90
C ASN A 29 -6.90 13.40 16.50
N THR A 30 -7.34 14.28 15.60
CA THR A 30 -7.73 13.92 14.23
C THR A 30 -6.94 14.74 13.23
N ALA A 31 -6.41 14.07 12.21
CA ALA A 31 -5.77 14.71 11.07
C ALA A 31 -6.31 14.13 9.77
N VAL A 32 -6.32 14.96 8.73
CA VAL A 32 -6.62 14.58 7.35
C VAL A 32 -5.33 14.72 6.55
N PHE A 33 -4.92 13.64 5.91
CA PHE A 33 -3.76 13.57 5.04
C PHE A 33 -4.22 13.50 3.59
N THR A 34 -3.80 14.45 2.77
CA THR A 34 -4.07 14.44 1.32
C THR A 34 -2.88 13.82 0.62
N PHE A 35 -3.10 12.72 -0.09
CA PHE A 35 -2.08 12.06 -0.89
C PHE A 35 -2.27 12.44 -2.36
N ASN A 36 -1.25 13.10 -2.91
CA ASN A 36 -1.25 13.56 -4.29
C ASN A 36 -0.67 12.48 -5.22
N LYS A 37 -1.27 12.32 -6.40
CA LYS A 37 -0.86 11.35 -7.43
C LYS A 37 -0.86 9.91 -6.90
N GLU A 38 -1.90 9.57 -6.16
CA GLU A 38 -2.15 8.24 -5.59
C GLU A 38 -3.64 7.91 -5.68
N ASP A 39 -3.97 6.63 -5.61
CA ASP A 39 -5.33 6.14 -5.82
C ASP A 39 -5.81 5.18 -4.71
N HIS A 40 -6.86 4.42 -5.01
CA HIS A 40 -7.45 3.45 -4.10
C HIS A 40 -6.46 2.36 -3.65
N THR A 41 -5.39 2.09 -4.39
CA THR A 41 -4.38 1.08 -4.05
C THR A 41 -3.79 1.38 -2.69
N LEU A 42 -3.25 2.60 -2.52
CA LEU A 42 -2.60 3.02 -1.28
C LEU A 42 -3.65 3.42 -0.22
N GLY A 43 -4.73 4.09 -0.63
CA GLY A 43 -5.80 4.51 0.29
C GLY A 43 -6.48 3.35 1.01
N ASN A 44 -6.87 2.29 0.27
CA ASN A 44 -7.48 1.11 0.87
C ASN A 44 -6.50 0.33 1.75
N LEU A 45 -5.26 0.16 1.29
CA LEU A 45 -4.23 -0.54 2.04
C LEU A 45 -3.96 0.13 3.40
N LEU A 46 -3.77 1.45 3.42
CA LEU A 46 -3.51 2.19 4.65
C LEU A 46 -4.72 2.21 5.58
N SER A 47 -5.92 2.51 5.07
CA SER A 47 -7.13 2.58 5.90
C SER A 47 -7.43 1.25 6.60
N GLN A 48 -7.40 0.14 5.86
CA GLN A 48 -7.60 -1.19 6.44
C GLN A 48 -6.52 -1.56 7.46
N ARG A 49 -5.27 -1.18 7.21
CA ARG A 49 -4.18 -1.49 8.14
C ARG A 49 -4.22 -0.63 9.40
N LEU A 50 -4.56 0.65 9.27
CA LEU A 50 -4.71 1.58 10.40
C LEU A 50 -5.79 1.10 11.37
N LEU A 51 -6.90 0.57 10.87
CA LEU A 51 -7.97 -0.01 11.71
C LEU A 51 -7.54 -1.22 12.53
N LYS A 52 -6.40 -1.85 12.23
CA LYS A 52 -5.84 -2.94 13.05
C LYS A 52 -5.03 -2.42 14.25
N ASN A 53 -4.66 -1.14 14.27
CA ASN A 53 -3.92 -0.54 15.37
C ASN A 53 -4.89 -0.15 16.49
N PRO A 54 -4.74 -0.68 17.73
CA PRO A 54 -5.68 -0.40 18.83
C PRO A 54 -5.70 1.08 19.26
N ALA A 55 -4.65 1.85 18.98
CA ALA A 55 -4.60 3.29 19.28
C ALA A 55 -5.39 4.14 18.26
N VAL A 56 -5.84 3.54 17.15
CA VAL A 56 -6.61 4.23 16.10
C VAL A 56 -8.09 3.98 16.34
N MET A 57 -8.84 5.06 16.56
CA MET A 57 -10.29 5.01 16.77
C MET A 57 -11.06 5.07 15.45
N PHE A 58 -10.54 5.80 14.46
CA PHE A 58 -11.15 5.95 13.15
C PHE A 58 -10.07 6.08 12.08
N ALA A 59 -10.23 5.34 10.99
CA ALA A 59 -9.44 5.53 9.78
C ALA A 59 -10.34 5.27 8.56
N ALA A 60 -10.42 6.25 7.66
CA ALA A 60 -11.15 6.12 6.41
C ALA A 60 -10.49 6.97 5.33
N TYR A 61 -10.59 6.52 4.09
CA TYR A 61 -10.14 7.28 2.94
C TYR A 61 -11.30 7.55 1.98
N LYS A 62 -11.18 8.63 1.20
CA LYS A 62 -12.08 8.93 0.09
C LYS A 62 -11.29 9.54 -1.06
N VAL A 63 -11.73 9.28 -2.29
CA VAL A 63 -11.29 10.00 -3.48
C VAL A 63 -12.32 11.10 -3.73
N PRO A 64 -11.97 12.40 -3.59
CA PRO A 64 -12.96 13.49 -3.72
C PRO A 64 -13.61 13.53 -5.10
N HIS A 65 -12.84 13.22 -6.14
CA HIS A 65 -13.34 13.17 -7.52
C HIS A 65 -12.47 12.22 -8.37
N PRO A 66 -13.07 11.36 -9.23
CA PRO A 66 -12.31 10.35 -9.99
C PRO A 66 -11.38 10.91 -11.07
N LEU A 67 -11.55 12.16 -11.48
CA LEU A 67 -10.69 12.79 -12.49
C LEU A 67 -9.31 13.18 -11.95
N PHE A 68 -9.14 13.22 -10.63
CA PHE A 68 -7.86 13.58 -10.01
C PHE A 68 -7.34 12.36 -9.27
N ALA A 69 -6.07 12.02 -9.49
CA ALA A 69 -5.40 10.96 -8.76
C ALA A 69 -5.00 11.47 -7.36
N THR A 70 -5.99 11.77 -6.53
CA THR A 70 -5.76 12.21 -5.15
C THR A 70 -6.76 11.55 -4.22
N PHE A 71 -6.32 11.24 -3.00
CA PHE A 71 -7.22 10.75 -1.96
C PHE A 71 -6.94 11.43 -0.62
N GLU A 72 -7.99 11.59 0.17
CA GLU A 72 -7.93 12.12 1.53
C GLU A 72 -8.07 10.96 2.51
N LEU A 73 -7.11 10.81 3.42
CA LEU A 73 -7.11 9.86 4.53
C LEU A 73 -7.35 10.58 5.83
N ARG A 74 -8.48 10.31 6.47
CA ARG A 74 -8.79 10.83 7.80
C ARG A 74 -8.44 9.79 8.84
N VAL A 75 -7.63 10.18 9.83
CA VAL A 75 -7.19 9.33 10.94
C VAL A 75 -7.48 10.03 12.27
N GLN A 76 -8.11 9.31 13.18
CA GLN A 76 -8.35 9.72 14.57
C GLN A 76 -7.72 8.70 15.52
N THR A 77 -7.00 9.19 16.51
CA THR A 77 -6.39 8.36 17.56
C THR A 77 -7.03 8.63 18.92
N ASP A 78 -6.81 7.73 19.87
CA ASP A 78 -7.23 7.86 21.26
C ASP A 78 -6.42 8.92 22.06
N GLY A 79 -5.38 9.49 21.44
CA GLY A 79 -4.47 10.46 22.05
C GLY A 79 -3.20 9.84 22.64
N SER A 80 -3.06 8.52 22.65
CA SER A 80 -1.81 7.85 23.08
C SER A 80 -0.66 8.08 22.10
N ILE A 81 -0.99 8.20 20.81
CA ILE A 81 -0.08 8.54 19.71
C ILE A 81 -0.73 9.59 18.82
N THR A 82 0.09 10.38 18.13
CA THR A 82 -0.41 11.33 17.14
C THR A 82 -0.92 10.60 15.89
N PRO A 83 -1.90 11.14 15.14
CA PRO A 83 -2.34 10.57 13.87
C PRO A 83 -1.20 10.36 12.87
N LYS A 84 -0.23 11.28 12.84
CA LYS A 84 0.97 11.20 12.01
C LYS A 84 1.83 10.00 12.37
N GLU A 85 2.09 9.79 13.66
CA GLU A 85 2.84 8.61 14.13
C GLU A 85 2.11 7.31 13.84
N ALA A 86 0.77 7.29 13.99
CA ALA A 86 -0.04 6.14 13.63
C ALA A 86 0.14 5.76 12.16
N VAL A 87 0.05 6.74 11.24
CA VAL A 87 0.27 6.53 9.80
C VAL A 87 1.70 6.04 9.53
N MET A 88 2.72 6.70 10.08
CA MET A 88 4.11 6.30 9.87
C MET A 88 4.40 4.88 10.37
N LYS A 89 3.89 4.52 11.55
CA LYS A 89 4.04 3.18 12.12
C LYS A 89 3.37 2.15 11.20
N THR A 90 2.14 2.41 10.78
CA THR A 90 1.42 1.54 9.85
C THR A 90 2.16 1.37 8.54
N CYS A 91 2.74 2.43 7.94
CA CYS A 91 3.54 2.30 6.73
C CYS A 91 4.74 1.36 6.92
N ARG A 92 5.47 1.47 8.04
CA ARG A 92 6.60 0.58 8.34
C ARG A 92 6.16 -0.87 8.49
N GLU A 93 5.02 -1.11 9.14
CA GLU A 93 4.46 -2.46 9.26
C GLU A 93 4.04 -3.05 7.92
N VAL A 94 3.40 -2.26 7.05
CA VAL A 94 3.03 -2.70 5.70
C VAL A 94 4.28 -3.08 4.89
N ILE A 95 5.33 -2.26 4.93
CA ILE A 95 6.60 -2.57 4.25
C ILE A 95 7.17 -3.90 4.76
N ALA A 96 7.21 -4.08 6.09
CA ALA A 96 7.71 -5.33 6.68
C ALA A 96 6.88 -6.56 6.29
N ASP A 97 5.56 -6.43 6.25
CA ASP A 97 4.66 -7.52 5.84
C ASP A 97 4.84 -7.87 4.36
N LEU A 98 5.00 -6.87 3.48
CA LEU A 98 5.25 -7.08 2.06
C LEU A 98 6.63 -7.72 1.81
N SER A 99 7.66 -7.33 2.56
CA SER A 99 8.97 -7.98 2.45
C SER A 99 8.90 -9.45 2.83
N LYS A 100 8.23 -9.80 3.94
CA LYS A 100 8.02 -11.20 4.35
C LYS A 100 7.25 -12.00 3.31
N LEU A 101 6.22 -11.40 2.71
CA LEU A 101 5.46 -12.01 1.63
C LEU A 101 6.37 -12.30 0.43
N ASN A 102 7.18 -11.33 0.01
CA ASN A 102 8.11 -11.49 -1.09
C ASN A 102 9.11 -12.63 -0.82
N ASP A 103 9.72 -12.68 0.35
CA ASP A 103 10.72 -13.70 0.70
C ASP A 103 10.11 -15.11 0.72
N SER A 104 8.91 -15.24 1.30
CA SER A 104 8.16 -16.49 1.34
C SER A 104 7.78 -16.95 -0.07
N PHE A 105 7.31 -16.01 -0.90
CA PHE A 105 6.96 -16.28 -2.30
C PHE A 105 8.17 -16.75 -3.11
N GLN A 106 9.32 -16.08 -2.98
CA GLN A 106 10.55 -16.46 -3.70
C GLN A 106 11.03 -17.86 -3.29
N THR A 107 10.97 -18.17 -2.00
CA THR A 107 11.39 -19.49 -1.47
C THR A 107 10.51 -20.61 -2.03
N GLU A 108 9.19 -20.45 -1.97
CA GLU A 108 8.23 -21.43 -2.52
C GLU A 108 8.36 -21.56 -4.04
N TRP A 109 8.53 -20.44 -4.75
CA TRP A 109 8.71 -20.43 -6.19
C TRP A 109 9.96 -21.21 -6.62
N ILE A 110 11.10 -20.94 -5.98
CA ILE A 110 12.37 -21.63 -6.27
C ILE A 110 12.25 -23.12 -5.91
N GLY A 111 11.64 -23.45 -4.77
CA GLY A 111 11.41 -24.82 -4.35
C GLY A 111 10.61 -25.61 -5.39
N LYS A 112 9.49 -25.06 -5.87
CA LYS A 112 8.67 -25.71 -6.92
C LYS A 112 9.41 -25.83 -8.25
N ARG A 113 10.21 -24.82 -8.63
CA ARG A 113 11.00 -24.88 -9.86
C ARG A 113 12.00 -26.04 -9.84
N ILE A 114 12.75 -26.19 -8.74
CA ILE A 114 13.73 -27.27 -8.58
C ILE A 114 13.06 -28.64 -8.67
N VAL A 115 11.91 -28.82 -8.01
CA VAL A 115 11.14 -30.08 -8.07
C VAL A 115 10.68 -30.38 -9.49
N SER A 116 10.10 -29.39 -10.18
CA SER A 116 9.61 -29.54 -11.56
C SER A 116 10.72 -29.88 -12.55
N GLU A 117 11.89 -29.25 -12.44
CA GLU A 117 13.06 -29.54 -13.27
C GLU A 117 13.58 -30.95 -12.99
N GLY A 118 13.65 -31.35 -11.72
CA GLY A 118 14.07 -32.69 -11.31
C GLY A 118 13.13 -33.81 -11.80
N GLU A 119 11.82 -33.57 -11.80
CA GLU A 119 10.83 -34.52 -12.35
C GLU A 119 10.94 -34.63 -13.88
N ALA A 120 11.12 -33.51 -14.58
CA ALA A 120 11.32 -33.51 -16.04
C ALA A 120 12.58 -34.27 -16.45
N GLU A 121 13.70 -34.08 -15.74
CA GLU A 121 14.93 -34.84 -15.99
C GLU A 121 14.73 -36.35 -15.76
N ARG A 122 14.01 -36.74 -14.70
CA ARG A 122 13.72 -38.15 -14.43
C ARG A 122 12.89 -38.77 -15.55
N ALA A 123 11.83 -38.09 -15.99
CA ALA A 123 11.00 -38.55 -17.09
C ALA A 123 11.80 -38.72 -18.40
N MET A 124 12.72 -37.78 -18.71
CA MET A 124 13.59 -37.90 -19.89
C MET A 124 14.57 -39.09 -19.80
N ARG A 125 15.10 -39.38 -18.60
CA ARG A 125 15.99 -40.53 -18.39
C ARG A 125 15.23 -41.86 -18.55
N GLU A 126 14.01 -41.94 -18.05
CA GLU A 126 13.16 -43.12 -18.22
C GLU A 126 12.77 -43.35 -19.68
N GLN A 127 12.54 -42.27 -20.45
CA GLN A 127 12.18 -42.36 -21.86
C GLN A 127 13.35 -42.76 -22.77
N ASN A 128 14.58 -42.41 -22.42
CA ASN A 128 15.80 -42.77 -23.18
C ASN A 128 16.32 -44.19 -22.89
N ASN A 129 15.75 -44.89 -21.90
CA ASN A 129 16.17 -46.24 -21.50
C ASN A 129 15.38 -47.37 -22.20
N PHE A 130 14.55 -47.04 -23.20
CA PHE A 130 13.80 -47.96 -24.04
C PHE A 130 14.17 -47.82 -25.53
#